data_AF-A0A537YUU9-F1
#
_entry.id   AF-A0A537YUU9-F1
#
_cell.length_a   1.000
_cell.length_b   1.000
_cell.length_c   1.000
_cell.angle_alpha   90.00
_cell.angle_beta   90.00
_cell.angle_gamma   90.00
#
_symmetry.space_group_name_H-M   'P 1'
#
loop_
_entity.id
_entity.type
_entity.pdbx_description
1 polymer ?
#
loop_
_entity_poly.entity_id
_entity_poly.type
_entity_poly.pdbx_seq_one_letter_code
_entity_poly.pdbx_strand_id
1 'polypeptide(L)'
;MRAHPRDALLEQVVAPTLVLHRRDNQFATDDVLILAAERIPHATVTELEGRDHFPFVGDVDALVAEIAAFVVGERRLPAPQRLLSAVLFTDLVGSTERASSLGDEDWRSVLDRHDATIRAIVGRAGGSVIKTTGDGVLALLPSAGGGLRVASAIRRDLRAEGLDARIGVHVGDVDRRGDDVSGLAVNIASRVMSKGGAGEIVVTASVVAAVAGQAVAFEPLDTCDLKGVPGTWQLFRVAAET
;
A
#
# COMPACT_ATOMS: atom_id res chain seq x y z
N MET A 1 39.29 26.05 -3.78
CA MET A 1 39.26 25.12 -2.63
C MET A 1 40.62 24.45 -2.54
N ARG A 2 41.35 24.48 -1.41
CA ARG A 2 42.66 23.81 -1.33
C ARG A 2 42.42 22.31 -1.11
N ALA A 3 42.97 21.45 -1.97
CA ALA A 3 42.83 20.00 -1.85
C ALA A 3 43.38 19.51 -0.51
N HIS A 4 42.58 18.75 0.24
CA HIS A 4 43.00 18.18 1.51
C HIS A 4 43.93 16.98 1.21
N PRO A 5 45.02 16.75 1.96
CA PRO A 5 45.98 15.68 1.67
C PRO A 5 45.39 14.26 1.65
N ARG A 6 44.16 14.08 2.17
CA ARG A 6 43.44 12.80 2.16
C ARG A 6 42.66 12.57 0.86
N ASP A 7 42.39 13.62 0.09
CA ASP A 7 41.63 13.54 -1.15
C ASP A 7 42.42 12.81 -2.26
N ALA A 8 43.75 12.81 -2.18
CA ALA A 8 44.62 12.02 -3.07
C ALA A 8 44.48 10.50 -2.89
N LEU A 9 43.86 10.04 -1.80
CA LEU A 9 43.55 8.62 -1.61
C LEU A 9 42.38 8.16 -2.49
N LEU A 10 41.49 9.07 -2.90
CA LEU A 10 40.36 8.75 -3.79
C LEU A 10 40.84 8.30 -5.16
N GLU A 11 41.94 8.86 -5.64
CA GLU A 11 42.57 8.50 -6.93
C GLU A 11 43.16 7.08 -6.92
N GLN A 12 43.33 6.47 -5.74
CA GLN A 12 43.82 5.10 -5.61
C GLN A 12 42.69 4.06 -5.74
N VAL A 13 41.42 4.49 -5.76
CA VAL A 13 40.28 3.60 -6.00
C VAL A 13 40.21 3.28 -7.48
N VAL A 14 40.64 2.07 -7.85
CA VAL A 14 40.67 1.61 -9.25
C VAL A 14 39.48 0.74 -9.64
N ALA A 15 38.67 0.32 -8.67
CA ALA A 15 37.45 -0.44 -8.94
C ALA A 15 36.35 0.48 -9.51
N PRO A 16 35.49 -0.01 -10.42
CA PRO A 16 34.27 0.70 -10.77
C PRO A 16 33.54 1.10 -9.49
N THR A 17 33.14 2.36 -9.38
CA THR A 17 32.54 2.91 -8.16
C THR A 17 31.22 3.60 -8.48
N LEU A 18 30.14 3.26 -7.78
CA LEU A 18 28.90 4.01 -7.78
C LEU A 18 28.89 4.98 -6.60
N VAL A 19 28.61 6.25 -6.87
CA VAL A 19 28.42 7.29 -5.86
C VAL A 19 26.95 7.73 -5.93
N LEU A 20 26.21 7.47 -4.85
CA LEU A 20 24.82 7.86 -4.71
C LEU A 20 24.69 9.05 -3.77
N HIS A 21 23.96 10.08 -4.21
CA HIS A 21 23.67 11.27 -3.42
C HIS A 21 22.20 11.64 -3.55
N ARG A 22 21.63 12.21 -2.49
CA ARG A 22 20.27 12.77 -2.55
C ARG A 22 20.34 14.28 -2.70
N ARG A 23 19.54 14.86 -3.61
CA ARG A 23 19.59 16.29 -3.96
C ARG A 23 19.50 17.21 -2.74
N ASP A 24 18.65 16.89 -1.77
CA ASP A 24 18.42 17.74 -0.58
C ASP A 24 19.06 17.14 0.69
N ASN A 25 20.16 16.40 0.55
CA ASN A 25 20.83 15.73 1.67
C ASN A 25 21.30 16.74 2.73
N GLN A 26 20.77 16.60 3.96
CA GLN A 26 21.05 17.55 5.04
C GLN A 26 22.39 17.31 5.76
N PHE A 27 23.04 16.18 5.50
CA PHE A 27 24.24 15.73 6.23
C PHE A 27 25.50 15.71 5.36
N ALA A 28 25.35 15.66 4.03
CA ALA A 28 26.45 15.71 3.08
C ALA A 28 26.14 16.76 2.01
N THR A 29 27.11 17.61 1.69
CA THR A 29 26.97 18.66 0.67
C THR A 29 27.26 18.12 -0.72
N ASP A 30 26.77 18.82 -1.75
CA ASP A 30 27.05 18.51 -3.15
C ASP A 30 28.55 18.54 -3.49
N ASP A 31 29.35 19.28 -2.71
CA ASP A 31 30.81 19.29 -2.84
C ASP A 31 31.43 17.88 -2.69
N VAL A 32 30.82 17.01 -1.89
CA VAL A 32 31.25 15.61 -1.73
C VAL A 32 30.98 14.82 -3.00
N LEU A 33 29.83 15.07 -3.64
CA LEU A 33 29.47 14.45 -4.91
C LEU A 33 30.43 14.88 -6.02
N ILE A 34 30.71 16.19 -6.11
CA ILE A 34 31.64 16.77 -7.08
C ILE A 34 33.05 16.20 -6.86
N LEU A 35 33.53 16.16 -5.61
CA LEU A 35 34.83 15.62 -5.27
C LEU A 35 34.97 14.14 -5.69
N ALA A 36 33.94 13.33 -5.44
CA ALA A 36 33.93 11.93 -5.83
C ALA A 36 33.90 11.76 -7.35
N ALA A 37 33.11 12.57 -8.06
CA ALA A 37 33.04 12.60 -9.52
C ALA A 37 34.38 12.95 -10.17
N GLU A 38 35.10 13.92 -9.60
CA GLU A 38 36.35 14.43 -10.15
C GLU A 38 37.55 13.54 -9.82
N ARG A 39 37.56 12.89 -8.65
CA ARG A 39 38.78 12.27 -8.11
C ARG A 39 38.77 10.75 -8.03
N ILE A 40 37.61 10.10 -8.16
CA ILE A 40 37.56 8.62 -8.20
C ILE A 40 37.54 8.18 -9.68
N PRO A 41 38.60 7.51 -10.17
CA PRO A 41 38.61 6.95 -11.51
C PRO A 41 37.42 6.00 -11.73
N HIS A 42 36.75 6.13 -12.88
CA HIS A 42 35.60 5.28 -13.25
C HIS A 42 34.41 5.37 -12.30
N ALA A 43 34.26 6.47 -11.56
CA ALA A 43 33.06 6.73 -10.79
C ALA A 43 31.86 6.99 -11.70
N THR A 44 30.75 6.31 -11.40
CA THR A 44 29.42 6.67 -11.87
C THR A 44 28.72 7.40 -10.75
N VAL A 45 28.20 8.59 -11.04
CA VAL A 45 27.52 9.42 -10.07
C VAL A 45 26.04 9.45 -10.43
N THR A 46 25.19 9.10 -9.47
CA THR A 46 23.74 9.19 -9.62
C THR A 46 23.14 9.98 -8.47
N GLU A 47 22.38 11.01 -8.84
CA GLU A 47 21.59 11.80 -7.90
C GLU A 47 20.17 11.24 -7.79
N LEU A 48 19.69 11.10 -6.57
CA LEU A 48 18.34 10.66 -6.22
C LEU A 48 17.54 11.82 -5.61
N GLU A 49 16.22 11.80 -5.77
CA GLU A 49 15.34 12.76 -5.11
C GLU A 49 15.30 12.52 -3.58
N GLY A 50 15.08 13.57 -2.79
CA GLY A 50 14.86 13.47 -1.34
C GLY A 50 15.99 14.04 -0.49
N ARG A 51 15.87 13.85 0.85
CA ARG A 51 16.70 14.55 1.85
C ARG A 51 17.49 13.64 2.80
N ASP A 52 17.24 12.34 2.74
CA ASP A 52 17.77 11.36 3.69
C ASP A 52 19.21 10.95 3.34
N HIS A 53 20.08 10.87 4.36
CA HIS A 53 21.49 10.45 4.19
C HIS A 53 21.70 8.95 4.40
N PHE A 54 20.97 8.35 5.33
CA PHE A 54 21.14 6.94 5.65
C PHE A 54 20.48 6.05 4.60
N PRO A 55 21.15 4.98 4.12
CA PRO A 55 20.66 4.18 3.00
C PRO A 55 19.43 3.31 3.32
N PHE A 56 19.07 3.21 4.61
CA PHE A 56 17.91 2.46 5.11
C PHE A 56 16.73 3.37 5.50
N VAL A 57 16.79 4.68 5.19
CA VAL A 57 15.75 5.66 5.49
C VAL A 57 15.28 6.33 4.20
N GLY A 58 13.98 6.58 4.09
CA GLY A 58 13.37 7.22 2.92
C GLY A 58 13.08 6.22 1.80
N ASP A 59 13.24 6.65 0.55
CA ASP A 59 13.03 5.80 -0.64
C ASP A 59 14.21 4.83 -0.84
N VAL A 60 14.20 3.75 -0.07
CA VAL A 60 15.22 2.68 -0.12
C VAL A 60 15.18 1.95 -1.46
N ASP A 61 14.00 1.82 -2.08
CA ASP A 61 13.83 1.10 -3.34
C ASP A 61 14.57 1.77 -4.50
N ALA A 62 14.55 3.10 -4.58
CA ALA A 62 15.34 3.85 -5.57
C ALA A 62 16.85 3.63 -5.41
N LEU A 63 17.34 3.60 -4.16
CA LEU A 63 18.75 3.33 -3.86
C LEU A 63 19.15 1.90 -4.25
N VAL A 64 18.33 0.91 -3.89
CA VAL A 64 18.56 -0.50 -4.26
C VAL A 64 18.55 -0.68 -5.77
N ALA A 65 17.67 0.02 -6.49
CA ALA A 65 17.59 -0.06 -7.94
C ALA A 65 18.86 0.44 -8.64
N GLU A 66 19.46 1.54 -8.17
CA GLU A 66 20.73 2.05 -8.73
C GLU A 66 21.91 1.13 -8.39
N ILE A 67 21.96 0.58 -7.18
CA ILE A 67 22.98 -0.42 -6.81
C ILE A 67 22.85 -1.65 -7.69
N ALA A 68 21.62 -2.15 -7.90
CA ALA A 68 21.37 -3.30 -8.77
C ALA A 68 21.76 -3.01 -10.22
N ALA A 69 21.43 -1.82 -10.73
CA ALA A 69 21.83 -1.37 -12.06
C ALA A 69 23.36 -1.37 -12.23
N PHE A 70 24.06 -0.87 -11.23
CA PHE A 70 25.51 -0.78 -11.24
C PHE A 70 26.21 -2.14 -11.15
N VAL A 71 25.73 -3.02 -10.27
CA VAL A 71 26.35 -4.34 -10.03
C VAL A 71 26.00 -5.35 -11.13
N VAL A 72 24.77 -5.31 -11.65
CA VAL A 72 24.23 -6.36 -12.54
C VAL A 72 24.12 -5.88 -14.00
N GLY A 73 24.24 -4.58 -14.26
CA GLY A 73 24.15 -4.00 -15.61
C GLY A 73 22.72 -3.78 -16.13
N GLU A 74 21.71 -4.05 -15.31
CA GLU A 74 20.30 -3.83 -15.64
C GLU A 74 19.62 -3.02 -14.53
N ARG A 75 18.95 -1.92 -14.88
CA ARG A 75 18.06 -1.19 -13.96
C ARG A 75 16.81 -2.03 -13.69
N ARG A 76 16.96 -3.07 -12.87
CA ARG A 76 15.84 -3.82 -12.30
C ARG A 76 15.40 -3.11 -11.03
N LEU A 77 14.33 -2.31 -11.14
CA LEU A 77 13.44 -2.17 -9.98
C LEU A 77 13.11 -3.60 -9.52
N PRO A 78 13.12 -3.90 -8.20
CA PRO A 78 12.69 -5.22 -7.74
C PRO A 78 11.36 -5.52 -8.42
N ALA A 79 11.30 -6.65 -9.13
CA ALA A 79 10.10 -7.02 -9.87
C ALA A 79 8.94 -6.99 -8.87
N PRO A 80 7.81 -6.31 -9.19
CA PRO A 80 6.68 -6.26 -8.27
C PRO A 80 6.37 -7.68 -7.84
N GLN A 81 6.31 -7.89 -6.52
CA GLN A 81 5.99 -9.21 -6.00
C GLN A 81 4.51 -9.42 -6.32
N ARG A 82 4.23 -10.23 -7.34
CA ARG A 82 2.87 -10.60 -7.71
C ARG A 82 2.35 -11.62 -6.72
N LEU A 83 1.38 -11.21 -5.92
CA LEU A 83 0.82 -12.00 -4.83
C LEU A 83 -0.67 -12.20 -5.09
N LEU A 84 -1.14 -13.44 -4.96
CA LEU A 84 -2.57 -13.68 -4.83
C LEU A 84 -2.99 -13.25 -3.42
N SER A 85 -3.90 -12.29 -3.32
CA SER A 85 -4.33 -11.74 -2.02
C SER A 85 -5.81 -11.42 -2.01
N ALA A 86 -6.41 -11.43 -0.83
CA ALA A 86 -7.71 -10.82 -0.61
C ALA A 86 -7.51 -9.32 -0.40
N VAL A 87 -8.06 -8.52 -1.30
CA VAL A 87 -8.06 -7.07 -1.24
C VAL A 87 -9.36 -6.62 -0.59
N LEU A 88 -9.25 -5.87 0.50
CA LEU A 88 -10.36 -5.32 1.25
C LEU A 88 -10.35 -3.79 1.16
N PHE A 89 -11.50 -3.22 0.79
CA PHE A 89 -11.75 -1.79 0.85
C PHE A 89 -12.87 -1.50 1.84
N THR A 90 -12.70 -0.44 2.64
CA THR A 90 -13.77 0.14 3.46
C THR A 90 -13.98 1.60 3.10
N ASP A 91 -15.17 2.11 3.39
CA ASP A 91 -15.52 3.51 3.24
C ASP A 91 -16.68 3.86 4.20
N LEU A 92 -16.46 4.79 5.14
CA LEU A 92 -17.47 5.16 6.13
C LEU A 92 -18.65 5.90 5.50
N VAL A 93 -19.86 5.51 5.88
CA VAL A 93 -21.09 6.15 5.42
C VAL A 93 -21.35 7.42 6.22
N GLY A 94 -21.67 8.51 5.51
CA GLY A 94 -22.02 9.80 6.12
C GLY A 94 -20.84 10.50 6.80
N SER A 95 -19.60 10.16 6.42
CA SER A 95 -18.37 10.74 6.99
C SER A 95 -18.33 12.26 6.88
N THR A 96 -18.68 12.85 5.73
CA THR A 96 -18.68 14.30 5.52
C THR A 96 -19.70 15.03 6.40
N GLU A 97 -20.89 14.46 6.57
CA GLU A 97 -21.93 15.02 7.43
C GLU A 97 -21.52 14.96 8.91
N ARG A 98 -20.87 13.86 9.32
CA ARG A 98 -20.30 13.71 10.67
C ARG A 98 -19.14 14.66 10.93
N ALA A 99 -18.22 14.79 9.98
CA ALA A 99 -17.13 15.76 10.07
C ALA A 99 -17.67 17.19 10.28
N SER A 100 -18.73 17.55 9.54
CA SER A 100 -19.36 18.87 9.63
C SER A 100 -20.08 19.12 10.96
N SER A 101 -20.64 18.09 11.58
CA SER A 101 -21.43 18.19 12.83
C SER A 101 -20.58 18.11 14.10
N LEU A 102 -19.50 17.31 14.09
CA LEU A 102 -18.57 17.15 15.21
C LEU A 102 -17.45 18.20 15.18
N GLY A 103 -17.12 18.74 14.01
CA GLY A 103 -15.94 19.55 13.79
C GLY A 103 -14.70 18.69 13.53
N ASP A 104 -13.73 19.29 12.84
CA ASP A 104 -12.57 18.58 12.27
C ASP A 104 -11.68 17.87 13.30
N GLU A 105 -11.50 18.43 14.50
CA GLU A 105 -10.64 17.84 15.53
C GLU A 105 -11.24 16.58 16.14
N ASP A 106 -12.51 16.65 16.56
CA ASP A 106 -13.23 15.51 17.13
C ASP A 106 -13.42 14.40 16.09
N TRP A 107 -13.70 14.77 14.84
CA TRP A 107 -13.77 13.80 13.74
C TRP A 107 -12.44 13.10 13.47
N ARG A 108 -11.31 13.82 13.49
CA ARG A 108 -9.98 13.21 13.39
C ARG A 108 -9.73 12.23 14.53
N SER A 109 -10.12 12.54 15.76
CA SER A 109 -9.97 11.62 16.89
C SER A 109 -10.78 10.32 16.71
N VAL A 110 -11.98 10.42 16.12
CA VAL A 110 -12.79 9.25 15.76
C VAL A 110 -12.10 8.42 14.68
N LEU A 111 -11.58 9.06 13.62
CA LEU A 111 -10.85 8.38 12.56
C LEU A 111 -9.56 7.70 13.05
N ASP A 112 -8.78 8.34 13.91
CA ASP A 112 -7.55 7.76 14.46
C ASP A 112 -7.82 6.50 15.29
N ARG A 113 -8.88 6.53 16.11
CA ARG A 113 -9.31 5.35 16.89
C ARG A 113 -9.79 4.24 15.97
N HIS A 114 -10.55 4.60 14.94
CA HIS A 114 -11.03 3.68 13.93
C HIS A 114 -9.88 2.99 13.19
N ASP A 115 -8.92 3.77 12.69
CA ASP A 115 -7.74 3.28 11.98
C ASP A 115 -6.89 2.36 12.86
N ALA A 116 -6.71 2.69 14.15
CA ALA A 116 -6.00 1.84 15.09
C ALA A 116 -6.71 0.48 15.28
N THR A 117 -8.03 0.48 15.42
CA THR A 117 -8.84 -0.73 15.55
C THR A 117 -8.75 -1.59 14.28
N ILE A 118 -8.90 -1.00 13.09
CA ILE A 118 -8.76 -1.74 11.83
C ILE A 118 -7.36 -2.34 11.70
N ARG A 119 -6.29 -1.57 11.98
CA ARG A 119 -4.92 -2.08 11.92
C ARG A 119 -4.72 -3.28 12.85
N ALA A 120 -5.28 -3.25 14.05
CA ALA A 120 -5.20 -4.36 14.99
C ALA A 120 -5.94 -5.61 14.48
N ILE A 121 -7.15 -5.46 13.95
CA ILE A 121 -7.96 -6.57 13.39
C ILE A 121 -7.24 -7.19 12.19
N VAL A 122 -6.77 -6.35 11.26
CA VAL A 122 -6.04 -6.76 10.05
C VAL A 122 -4.74 -7.49 10.42
N GLY A 123 -3.97 -6.94 11.36
CA GLY A 123 -2.71 -7.53 11.82
C GLY A 123 -2.91 -8.90 12.47
N ARG A 124 -3.94 -9.08 13.30
CA ARG A 124 -4.29 -10.38 13.89
C ARG A 124 -4.65 -11.45 12.86
N ALA A 125 -5.14 -11.04 11.69
CA ALA A 125 -5.44 -11.93 10.58
C ALA A 125 -4.22 -12.19 9.65
N GLY A 126 -3.04 -11.69 10.01
CA GLY A 126 -1.82 -11.80 9.19
C GLY A 126 -1.83 -10.88 7.96
N GLY A 127 -2.70 -9.86 7.95
CA GLY A 127 -2.79 -8.89 6.88
C GLY A 127 -2.01 -7.62 7.12
N SER A 128 -2.03 -6.74 6.12
CA SER A 128 -1.43 -5.41 6.19
C SER A 128 -2.41 -4.34 5.71
N VAL A 129 -2.58 -3.28 6.49
CA VAL A 129 -3.19 -2.03 6.01
C VAL A 129 -2.18 -1.33 5.11
N ILE A 130 -2.57 -1.04 3.87
CA ILE A 130 -1.69 -0.43 2.88
C ILE A 130 -1.79 1.09 2.94
N LYS A 131 -3.00 1.63 2.88
CA LYS A 131 -3.25 3.07 2.99
C LYS A 131 -4.64 3.35 3.54
N THR A 132 -4.79 4.53 4.13
CA THR A 132 -6.08 5.10 4.52
C THR A 132 -6.38 6.29 3.60
N THR A 133 -7.64 6.43 3.18
CA THR A 133 -8.09 7.48 2.25
C THR A 133 -8.92 8.56 2.95
N GLY A 134 -8.64 8.79 4.24
CA GLY A 134 -9.43 9.63 5.12
C GLY A 134 -10.40 8.78 5.95
N ASP A 135 -11.52 8.42 5.35
CA ASP A 135 -12.63 7.68 5.95
C ASP A 135 -12.75 6.24 5.44
N GLY A 136 -11.79 5.82 4.60
CA GLY A 136 -11.71 4.49 4.02
C GLY A 136 -10.34 3.84 4.21
N VAL A 137 -10.30 2.52 4.13
CA VAL A 137 -9.09 1.72 4.31
C VAL A 137 -8.91 0.76 3.15
N LEU A 138 -7.68 0.65 2.65
CA LEU A 138 -7.22 -0.44 1.79
C LEU A 138 -6.33 -1.39 2.60
N ALA A 139 -6.73 -2.66 2.67
CA ALA A 139 -5.96 -3.72 3.31
C ALA A 139 -5.76 -4.93 2.39
N LEU A 140 -4.64 -5.63 2.57
CA LEU A 140 -4.37 -6.94 1.99
C LEU A 140 -4.40 -8.02 3.06
N LEU A 141 -5.09 -9.11 2.77
CA LEU A 141 -5.16 -10.30 3.61
C LEU A 141 -4.60 -11.51 2.84
N PRO A 142 -3.92 -12.46 3.53
CA PRO A 142 -3.36 -13.65 2.88
C PRO A 142 -4.39 -14.61 2.28
N SER A 143 -5.67 -14.49 2.66
CA SER A 143 -6.72 -15.41 2.21
C SER A 143 -8.10 -14.76 2.16
N ALA A 144 -8.97 -15.29 1.30
CA ALA A 144 -10.37 -14.89 1.18
C ALA A 144 -11.13 -14.99 2.52
N GLY A 145 -10.98 -16.11 3.22
CA GLY A 145 -11.60 -16.32 4.53
C GLY A 145 -11.07 -15.36 5.60
N GLY A 146 -9.77 -15.02 5.55
CA GLY A 146 -9.20 -13.94 6.38
C GLY A 146 -9.86 -12.59 6.09
N GLY A 147 -10.00 -12.25 4.80
CA GLY A 147 -10.70 -11.04 4.35
C GLY A 147 -12.13 -10.94 4.87
N LEU A 148 -12.91 -12.02 4.79
CA LEU A 148 -14.29 -12.04 5.28
C LEU A 148 -14.39 -11.91 6.81
N ARG A 149 -13.50 -12.58 7.55
CA ARG A 149 -13.46 -12.45 9.02
C ARG A 149 -13.12 -11.01 9.43
N VAL A 150 -12.14 -10.40 8.77
CA VAL A 150 -11.76 -9.01 9.00
C VAL A 150 -12.91 -8.07 8.64
N ALA A 151 -13.53 -8.23 7.46
CA ALA A 151 -14.68 -7.42 7.05
C ALA A 151 -15.84 -7.51 8.06
N SER A 152 -16.15 -8.71 8.54
CA SER A 152 -17.22 -8.93 9.52
C SER A 152 -16.91 -8.32 10.88
N ALA A 153 -15.66 -8.41 11.33
CA ALA A 153 -15.19 -7.78 12.56
C ALA A 153 -15.25 -6.24 12.46
N ILE A 154 -14.78 -5.66 11.36
CA ILE A 154 -14.85 -4.21 11.10
C ILE A 154 -16.31 -3.73 11.14
N ARG A 155 -17.21 -4.41 10.42
CA ARG A 155 -18.65 -4.08 10.40
C ARG A 155 -19.24 -4.10 11.81
N ARG A 156 -18.96 -5.13 12.59
CA ARG A 156 -19.48 -5.28 13.96
C ARG A 156 -18.99 -4.15 14.85
N ASP A 157 -17.68 -3.89 14.84
CA ASP A 157 -17.05 -2.92 15.75
C ASP A 157 -17.49 -1.49 15.39
N LEU A 158 -17.61 -1.18 14.08
CA LEU A 158 -18.18 0.09 13.62
C LEU A 158 -19.62 0.29 14.08
N ARG A 159 -20.47 -0.73 13.94
CA ARG A 159 -21.87 -0.64 14.38
C ARG A 159 -22.00 -0.44 15.88
N ALA A 160 -21.10 -1.01 16.68
CA ALA A 160 -21.07 -0.77 18.13
C ALA A 160 -20.78 0.71 18.47
N GLU A 161 -20.08 1.42 17.59
CA GLU A 161 -19.82 2.87 17.70
C GLU A 161 -20.88 3.72 16.97
N GLY A 162 -21.97 3.12 16.48
CA GLY A 162 -23.01 3.81 15.72
C GLY A 162 -22.58 4.24 14.32
N LEU A 163 -21.48 3.70 13.81
CA LEU A 163 -20.94 3.95 12.48
C LEU A 163 -21.31 2.81 11.53
N ASP A 164 -21.50 3.12 10.24
CA ASP A 164 -21.63 2.11 9.19
C ASP A 164 -20.56 2.38 8.13
N ALA A 165 -20.04 1.31 7.53
CA ALA A 165 -19.15 1.38 6.38
C ALA A 165 -19.66 0.50 5.26
N ARG A 166 -19.35 0.89 4.02
CA ARG A 166 -19.37 0.01 2.86
C ARG A 166 -18.10 -0.82 2.89
N ILE A 167 -18.19 -2.13 2.70
CA ILE A 167 -17.02 -3.00 2.69
C ILE A 167 -17.04 -3.84 1.41
N GLY A 168 -15.93 -3.84 0.66
CA GLY A 168 -15.73 -4.66 -0.52
C GLY A 168 -14.58 -5.63 -0.35
N VAL A 169 -14.77 -6.90 -0.72
CA VAL A 169 -13.70 -7.89 -0.73
C VAL A 169 -13.59 -8.55 -2.10
N HIS A 170 -12.38 -8.63 -2.62
CA HIS A 170 -12.06 -9.35 -3.85
C HIS A 170 -10.79 -10.17 -3.67
N VAL A 171 -10.68 -11.30 -4.36
CA VAL A 171 -9.44 -12.09 -4.41
C VAL A 171 -8.91 -12.07 -5.83
N GLY A 172 -7.65 -11.66 -5.97
CA GLY A 172 -6.95 -11.58 -7.25
C GLY A 172 -5.47 -11.28 -7.07
N ASP A 173 -4.75 -11.24 -8.20
CA ASP A 173 -3.34 -10.89 -8.20
C ASP A 173 -3.13 -9.40 -7.95
N VAL A 174 -2.19 -9.11 -7.06
CA VAL A 174 -1.78 -7.77 -6.68
C VAL A 174 -0.28 -7.61 -6.91
N ASP A 175 0.11 -6.51 -7.53
CA ASP A 175 1.51 -6.12 -7.71
C ASP A 175 1.94 -5.28 -6.49
N ARG A 176 2.73 -5.86 -5.59
CA ARG A 176 3.30 -5.16 -4.43
C ARG A 176 4.63 -4.50 -4.77
N ARG A 177 4.78 -3.22 -4.41
CA ARG A 177 6.01 -2.42 -4.58
C ARG A 177 6.28 -1.67 -3.28
N GLY A 178 7.27 -2.13 -2.52
CA GLY A 178 7.51 -1.64 -1.16
C GLY A 178 6.24 -1.77 -0.31
N ASP A 179 5.76 -0.63 0.18
CA ASP A 179 4.54 -0.52 1.00
C ASP A 179 3.27 -0.20 0.21
N ASP A 180 3.35 0.00 -1.12
CA ASP A 180 2.18 0.25 -1.97
C ASP A 180 1.79 -0.98 -2.81
N VAL A 181 0.56 -0.95 -3.30
CA VAL A 181 -0.06 -2.03 -4.07
C VAL A 181 -0.80 -1.48 -5.27
N SER A 182 -0.70 -2.22 -6.38
CA SER A 182 -1.36 -1.86 -7.63
C SER A 182 -1.88 -3.11 -8.34
N GLY A 183 -2.63 -2.90 -9.42
CA GLY A 183 -3.16 -3.97 -10.25
C GLY A 183 -4.68 -4.00 -10.33
N LEU A 184 -5.19 -4.84 -11.22
CA LEU A 184 -6.63 -4.90 -11.52
C LEU A 184 -7.45 -5.32 -10.30
N ALA A 185 -6.91 -6.20 -9.44
CA ALA A 185 -7.58 -6.65 -8.22
C ALA A 185 -7.90 -5.50 -7.26
N VAL A 186 -7.01 -4.50 -7.16
CA VAL A 186 -7.23 -3.30 -6.32
C VAL A 186 -8.40 -2.48 -6.85
N ASN A 187 -8.43 -2.26 -8.16
CA ASN A 187 -9.53 -1.53 -8.81
C ASN A 187 -10.86 -2.28 -8.69
N ILE A 188 -10.87 -3.60 -8.88
CA ILE A 188 -12.07 -4.43 -8.71
C ILE A 188 -12.59 -4.30 -7.29
N ALA A 189 -11.75 -4.48 -6.28
CA ALA A 189 -12.16 -4.43 -4.87
C ALA A 189 -12.80 -3.08 -4.50
N SER A 190 -12.21 -1.96 -4.95
CA SER A 190 -12.77 -0.62 -4.77
C SER A 190 -14.16 -0.46 -5.43
N ARG A 191 -14.31 -0.96 -6.66
CA ARG A 191 -15.60 -0.92 -7.38
C ARG A 191 -16.65 -1.82 -6.73
N VAL A 192 -16.25 -2.97 -6.22
CA VAL A 192 -17.11 -3.90 -5.48
C VAL A 192 -17.62 -3.24 -4.20
N MET A 193 -16.74 -2.59 -3.42
CA MET A 193 -17.13 -1.81 -2.24
C MET A 193 -18.17 -0.73 -2.60
N SER A 194 -17.95 -0.02 -3.70
CA SER A 194 -18.84 1.06 -4.15
C SER A 194 -20.25 0.59 -4.54
N LYS A 195 -20.46 -0.71 -4.75
CA LYS A 195 -21.77 -1.31 -5.03
C LYS A 195 -22.55 -1.68 -3.76
N GLY A 196 -21.90 -1.66 -2.60
CA GLY A 196 -22.53 -1.94 -1.32
C GLY A 196 -23.28 -0.76 -0.72
N GLY A 197 -24.35 -1.07 -0.01
CA GLY A 197 -25.05 -0.14 0.88
C GLY A 197 -24.38 0.03 2.25
N ALA A 198 -25.01 0.83 3.12
CA ALA A 198 -24.51 1.08 4.47
C ALA A 198 -24.46 -0.20 5.32
N GLY A 199 -23.29 -0.50 5.87
CA GLY A 199 -23.05 -1.70 6.68
C GLY A 199 -23.02 -3.00 5.87
N GLU A 200 -23.01 -2.93 4.54
CA GLU A 200 -22.97 -4.11 3.68
C GLU A 200 -21.54 -4.54 3.37
N ILE A 201 -21.33 -5.85 3.33
CA ILE A 201 -20.11 -6.48 2.83
C ILE A 201 -20.44 -7.09 1.47
N VAL A 202 -19.85 -6.54 0.42
CA VAL A 202 -20.02 -7.01 -0.96
C VAL A 202 -18.75 -7.70 -1.44
N VAL A 203 -18.92 -8.83 -2.13
CA VAL A 203 -17.80 -9.66 -2.60
C VAL A 203 -18.00 -10.12 -4.03
N THR A 204 -16.90 -10.48 -4.70
CA THR A 204 -16.94 -11.10 -6.03
C THR A 204 -17.18 -12.61 -5.95
N ALA A 205 -17.63 -13.21 -7.06
CA ALA A 205 -17.72 -14.67 -7.22
C ALA A 205 -16.42 -15.40 -6.85
N SER A 206 -15.24 -14.81 -7.10
CA SER A 206 -13.94 -15.40 -6.73
C SER A 206 -13.78 -15.58 -5.22
N VAL A 207 -14.34 -14.68 -4.39
CA VAL A 207 -14.33 -14.81 -2.94
C VAL A 207 -15.23 -15.96 -2.50
N VAL A 208 -16.45 -16.02 -3.04
CA VAL A 208 -17.42 -17.10 -2.76
C VAL A 208 -16.82 -18.47 -3.08
N ALA A 209 -16.20 -18.61 -4.25
CA ALA A 209 -15.52 -19.84 -4.65
C ALA A 209 -14.35 -20.18 -3.72
N ALA A 210 -13.53 -19.20 -3.34
CA ALA A 210 -12.36 -19.40 -2.50
C ALA A 210 -12.68 -19.79 -1.04
N VAL A 211 -13.92 -19.58 -0.59
CA VAL A 211 -14.37 -19.96 0.76
C VAL A 211 -15.44 -21.04 0.76
N ALA A 212 -15.63 -21.73 -0.37
CA ALA A 212 -16.56 -22.84 -0.46
C ALA A 212 -16.30 -23.87 0.66
N GLY A 213 -17.35 -24.24 1.40
CA GLY A 213 -17.25 -25.13 2.57
C GLY A 213 -17.05 -24.42 3.92
N GLN A 214 -16.86 -23.09 3.95
CA GLN A 214 -16.93 -22.31 5.19
C GLN A 214 -18.38 -21.94 5.50
N ALA A 215 -18.69 -21.76 6.80
CA ALA A 215 -20.02 -21.37 7.27
C ALA A 215 -20.27 -19.86 7.04
N VAL A 216 -20.35 -19.44 5.77
CA VAL A 216 -20.68 -18.06 5.37
C VAL A 216 -21.81 -18.11 4.33
N ALA A 217 -22.90 -17.39 4.60
CA ALA A 217 -24.02 -17.27 3.67
C ALA A 217 -23.85 -16.05 2.76
N PHE A 218 -24.16 -16.24 1.48
CA PHE A 218 -24.06 -15.23 0.44
C PHE A 218 -25.39 -15.07 -0.29
N GLU A 219 -25.79 -13.83 -0.51
CA GLU A 219 -26.97 -13.47 -1.30
C GLU A 219 -26.51 -12.85 -2.62
N PRO A 220 -27.04 -13.28 -3.79
CA PRO A 220 -26.75 -12.61 -5.05
C PRO A 220 -27.20 -11.15 -5.00
N LEU A 221 -26.32 -10.22 -5.37
CA LEU A 221 -26.62 -8.79 -5.39
C LEU A 221 -26.97 -8.32 -6.79
N ASP A 222 -26.01 -8.39 -7.71
CA ASP A 222 -26.16 -7.92 -9.08
C ASP A 222 -25.11 -8.57 -10.00
N THR A 223 -25.41 -8.59 -11.30
CA THR A 223 -24.46 -8.93 -12.36
C THR A 223 -24.22 -7.67 -13.18
N CYS A 224 -23.04 -7.06 -13.03
CA CYS A 224 -22.78 -5.74 -13.61
C CYS A 224 -21.38 -5.60 -14.20
N ASP A 225 -21.21 -4.64 -15.09
CA ASP A 225 -19.90 -4.23 -15.56
C ASP A 225 -19.27 -3.26 -14.55
N LEU A 226 -17.99 -3.48 -14.25
CA LEU A 226 -17.23 -2.59 -13.38
C LEU A 226 -16.42 -1.62 -14.26
N LYS A 227 -16.57 -0.31 -14.04
CA LYS A 227 -15.89 0.71 -14.85
C LYS A 227 -14.39 0.47 -14.92
N GLY A 228 -13.88 0.26 -16.14
CA GLY A 228 -12.45 0.04 -16.41
C GLY A 228 -11.96 -1.38 -16.15
N VAL A 229 -12.87 -2.34 -15.89
CA VAL A 229 -12.57 -3.76 -15.72
C VAL A 229 -13.26 -4.54 -16.84
N PRO A 230 -12.54 -5.34 -17.63
CA PRO A 230 -13.14 -6.18 -18.65
C PRO A 230 -14.12 -7.22 -18.08
N GLY A 231 -15.16 -7.52 -18.86
CA GLY A 231 -16.14 -8.56 -18.54
C GLY A 231 -17.23 -8.14 -17.56
N THR A 232 -18.19 -9.02 -17.39
CA THR A 232 -19.34 -8.83 -16.50
C THR A 232 -19.12 -9.61 -15.20
N TRP A 233 -19.45 -8.97 -14.07
CA TRP A 233 -19.10 -9.43 -12.74
C TRP A 233 -20.34 -9.72 -11.92
N GLN A 234 -20.46 -10.95 -11.42
CA GLN A 234 -21.47 -11.31 -10.43
C GLN A 234 -20.97 -10.96 -9.03
N LEU A 235 -21.76 -10.17 -8.32
CA LEU A 235 -21.51 -9.72 -6.95
C LEU A 235 -22.46 -10.40 -5.97
N PHE A 236 -21.97 -10.57 -4.76
CA PHE A 236 -22.71 -11.18 -3.66
C PHE A 236 -22.61 -10.31 -2.42
N ARG A 237 -23.69 -10.25 -1.65
CA ARG A 237 -23.68 -9.68 -0.30
C ARG A 237 -23.47 -10.79 0.72
N VAL A 238 -22.64 -10.55 1.74
CA VAL A 238 -22.54 -11.44 2.90
C VAL A 238 -23.76 -11.24 3.78
N ALA A 239 -24.51 -12.31 4.04
CA ALA A 239 -25.68 -12.25 4.91
C ALA A 239 -25.27 -11.79 6.33
N ALA A 240 -26.18 -11.11 7.02
CA ALA A 240 -25.97 -10.79 8.43
C ALA A 240 -25.98 -12.11 9.24
N GLU A 241 -25.02 -12.27 10.15
CA GLU A 241 -25.12 -13.30 11.19
C GLU A 241 -26.38 -12.98 12.01
N THR A 242 -27.32 -13.93 12.07
CA THR A 242 -28.59 -13.81 12.81
C THR A 242 -28.37 -14.00 14.29
#